data_AF-A0A0W1E244-F1
#
_entry.id   AF-A0A0W1E244-F1
#
_cell.length_a   1.000
_cell.length_b   1.000
_cell.length_c   1.000
_cell.angle_alpha   90.00
_cell.angle_beta   90.00
_cell.angle_gamma   90.00
#
_symmetry.space_group_name_H-M   'P 1'
#
loop_
_entity.id
_entity.type
_entity.pdbx_description
1 polymer ?
#
loop_
_entity_poly.entity_id
_entity_poly.type
_entity_poly.pdbx_seq_one_letter_code
_entity_poly.pdbx_strand_id
1 'polypeptide(L)'
;MALLGENVPPARAAMALEALRITVALLILIHGAYRLTMGLVEPFGIWLDSIGFPYGYAWAMAVTLYELIGPALMLARRWTSLAALGHAAILTLGAILVHMPAGWFVVGAGRNGVEYSVLLIAALLAIAWAWWPRRPAAAAATLH
;
A
#
# COMPACT_ATOMS: atom_id res chain seq x y z
N MET A 1 -12.80 -6.87 36.30
CA MET A 1 -12.32 -6.11 35.12
C MET A 1 -11.14 -6.85 34.50
N ALA A 2 -11.39 -7.87 33.67
CA ALA A 2 -10.34 -8.51 32.86
C ALA A 2 -10.92 -8.85 31.48
N LEU A 3 -11.42 -7.83 30.78
CA LEU A 3 -11.82 -7.91 29.37
C LEU A 3 -10.70 -7.49 28.42
N LEU A 4 -9.55 -7.05 28.97
CA LEU A 4 -8.37 -6.69 28.20
C LEU A 4 -7.43 -7.90 28.21
N GLY A 5 -7.16 -8.44 27.01
CA GLY A 5 -6.13 -9.47 26.83
C GLY A 5 -4.73 -8.92 27.08
N GLU A 6 -3.77 -9.82 27.26
CA GLU A 6 -2.36 -9.45 27.39
C GLU A 6 -1.81 -8.79 26.11
N ASN A 7 -0.74 -8.01 26.27
CA ASN A 7 -0.02 -7.44 25.13
C ASN A 7 0.58 -8.55 24.26
N VAL A 8 0.59 -8.34 22.94
CA VAL A 8 1.20 -9.29 22.00
C VAL A 8 2.72 -9.32 22.23
N PRO A 9 3.34 -10.52 22.40
CA PRO A 9 4.79 -10.64 22.51
C PRO A 9 5.52 -10.04 21.30
N PRO A 10 6.64 -9.31 21.48
CA PRO A 10 7.34 -8.63 20.39
C PRO A 10 7.70 -9.53 19.20
N ALA A 11 8.13 -10.76 19.45
CA ALA A 11 8.45 -11.73 18.39
C ALA A 11 7.22 -12.10 17.54
N ARG A 12 6.05 -12.27 18.17
CA ARG A 12 4.80 -12.57 17.46
C ARG A 12 4.32 -11.37 16.65
N ALA A 13 4.45 -10.16 17.21
CA ALA A 13 4.14 -8.92 16.49
C ALA A 13 5.03 -8.74 15.24
N ALA A 14 6.33 -9.02 15.37
CA ALA A 14 7.26 -8.98 14.24
C ALA A 14 6.90 -9.98 13.15
N MET A 15 6.58 -11.23 13.51
CA MET A 15 6.13 -12.25 12.55
C MET A 15 4.83 -11.86 11.84
N ALA A 16 3.86 -11.32 12.58
CA ALA A 16 2.60 -10.85 12.01
C ALA A 16 2.80 -9.70 11.01
N LEU A 17 3.66 -8.73 11.35
CA LEU A 17 3.99 -7.61 10.45
C LEU A 17 4.75 -8.07 9.20
N GLU A 18 5.63 -9.07 9.33
CA GLU A 18 6.31 -9.69 8.18
C GLU A 18 5.31 -10.36 7.23
N ALA A 19 4.37 -11.13 7.77
CA ALA A 19 3.30 -11.74 6.99
C ALA A 19 2.39 -10.68 6.33
N LEU A 20 2.05 -9.61 7.06
CA LEU A 20 1.26 -8.50 6.54
C LEU A 20 1.97 -7.79 5.40
N ARG A 21 3.27 -7.47 5.55
CA ARG A 21 4.10 -6.85 4.51
C ARG A 21 4.10 -7.67 3.23
N ILE A 22 4.34 -8.99 3.34
CA ILE A 22 4.37 -9.88 2.17
C ILE A 22 2.99 -9.93 1.51
N THR A 23 1.94 -10.10 2.30
CA THR A 23 0.57 -10.20 1.79
C THR A 23 0.15 -8.93 1.05
N VAL A 24 0.33 -7.76 1.67
CA VAL A 24 0.00 -6.46 1.06
C VAL A 24 0.83 -6.21 -0.20
N ALA A 25 2.12 -6.53 -0.18
CA ALA A 25 2.96 -6.39 -1.36
C ALA A 25 2.47 -7.26 -2.52
N LEU A 26 2.12 -8.53 -2.27
CA LEU A 26 1.58 -9.42 -3.32
C LEU A 26 0.24 -8.93 -3.87
N LEU A 27 -0.66 -8.46 -2.99
CA LEU A 27 -1.97 -7.93 -3.41
C LEU A 27 -1.83 -6.73 -4.34
N ILE A 28 -0.91 -5.80 -4.03
CA ILE A 28 -0.64 -4.64 -4.88
C ILE A 28 0.06 -5.05 -6.18
N LEU A 29 1.04 -5.96 -6.09
CA LEU A 29 1.78 -6.45 -7.26
C LEU A 29 0.84 -7.06 -8.31
N ILE A 30 -0.14 -7.83 -7.87
CA ILE A 30 -1.16 -8.43 -8.75
C ILE A 30 -1.97 -7.33 -9.46
N HIS A 31 -2.28 -6.20 -8.81
CA HIS A 31 -3.01 -5.10 -9.45
C HIS A 31 -2.19 -4.46 -10.59
N GLY A 32 -0.93 -4.12 -10.31
CA GLY A 32 -0.03 -3.54 -11.32
C GLY A 32 0.22 -4.51 -12.47
N ALA A 33 0.48 -5.78 -12.16
CA ALA A 33 0.71 -6.82 -13.16
C ALA A 33 -0.52 -7.04 -14.04
N TYR A 34 -1.69 -7.21 -13.43
CA TYR A 34 -2.94 -7.40 -14.17
C TYR A 34 -3.27 -6.18 -15.04
N ARG A 35 -3.10 -4.95 -14.53
CA ARG A 35 -3.33 -3.75 -15.34
C ARG A 35 -2.42 -3.70 -16.56
N LEU A 36 -1.15 -4.07 -16.41
CA LEU A 36 -0.19 -4.07 -17.50
C LEU A 36 -0.46 -5.17 -18.53
N THR A 37 -0.65 -6.42 -18.09
CA THR A 37 -0.77 -7.57 -18.99
C THR A 37 -2.10 -7.63 -19.73
N MET A 38 -3.15 -7.05 -19.15
CA MET A 38 -4.49 -7.00 -19.77
C MET A 38 -4.72 -5.73 -20.62
N GLY A 39 -3.67 -4.93 -20.87
CA GLY A 39 -3.79 -3.70 -21.66
C GLY A 39 -4.66 -2.62 -21.03
N LEU A 40 -4.82 -2.64 -19.69
CA LEU A 40 -5.73 -1.73 -18.97
C LEU A 40 -5.07 -0.38 -18.61
N VAL A 41 -3.80 -0.19 -18.96
CA VAL A 41 -3.10 1.09 -18.75
C VAL A 41 -3.72 2.19 -19.62
N GLU A 42 -4.00 1.91 -20.89
CA GLU A 42 -4.59 2.89 -21.81
C GLU A 42 -6.01 3.29 -21.42
N PRO A 43 -6.96 2.37 -21.19
CA PRO A 43 -8.29 2.72 -20.68
C PRO A 43 -8.26 3.53 -19.39
N PHE A 44 -7.35 3.20 -18.46
CA PHE A 44 -7.18 3.95 -17.22
C PHE A 44 -6.64 5.36 -17.49
N GLY A 45 -5.72 5.50 -18.44
CA GLY A 45 -5.21 6.80 -18.88
C GLY A 45 -6.28 7.68 -19.50
N ILE A 46 -7.11 7.14 -20.40
CA ILE A 46 -8.24 7.86 -21.01
C ILE A 46 -9.21 8.35 -19.92
N TRP A 47 -9.48 7.52 -18.91
CA TRP A 47 -10.31 7.92 -17.78
C TRP A 47 -9.67 9.07 -16.98
N LEU A 48 -8.36 9.01 -16.70
CA LEU A 48 -7.64 10.09 -16.02
C LEU A 48 -7.72 11.42 -16.81
N ASP A 49 -7.53 11.37 -18.13
CA ASP A 49 -7.70 12.54 -19.00
C ASP A 49 -9.12 13.13 -18.89
N SER A 50 -10.14 12.28 -18.85
CA SER A 50 -11.55 12.70 -18.75
C SER A 50 -11.89 13.44 -17.45
N ILE A 51 -11.12 13.24 -16.38
CA ILE A 51 -11.31 13.91 -15.09
C ILE A 51 -10.29 15.04 -14.85
N GLY A 52 -9.55 15.45 -15.89
CA GLY A 52 -8.71 16.64 -15.88
C GLY A 52 -7.23 16.41 -15.52
N PHE A 53 -6.76 15.16 -15.44
CA PHE A 53 -5.31 14.90 -15.34
C PHE A 53 -4.68 15.04 -16.72
N PRO A 54 -3.70 15.94 -16.93
CA PRO A 54 -3.02 16.04 -18.21
C PRO A 54 -2.12 14.82 -18.43
N TYR A 55 -2.05 14.34 -19.67
CA TYR A 55 -1.26 13.17 -20.06
C TYR A 55 -1.67 11.91 -19.25
N GLY A 56 -2.96 11.60 -19.22
CA GLY A 56 -3.53 10.52 -18.42
C GLY A 56 -2.84 9.18 -18.59
N TYR A 57 -2.42 8.82 -19.81
CA TYR A 57 -1.62 7.61 -20.04
C TYR A 57 -0.30 7.60 -19.24
N ALA A 58 0.40 8.74 -19.16
CA ALA A 58 1.66 8.83 -18.41
C ALA A 58 1.42 8.62 -16.91
N TRP A 59 0.35 9.18 -16.36
CA TRP A 59 -0.05 8.94 -14.97
C TRP A 59 -0.45 7.47 -14.73
N ALA A 60 -1.27 6.90 -15.61
CA ALA A 60 -1.66 5.50 -15.54
C ALA A 60 -0.44 4.56 -15.58
N MET A 61 0.52 4.85 -16.46
CA MET A 61 1.78 4.10 -16.54
C MET A 61 2.63 4.29 -15.28
N ALA A 62 2.77 5.52 -14.76
CA ALA A 62 3.52 5.79 -13.55
C ALA A 62 2.97 5.02 -12.34
N VAL A 63 1.65 5.03 -12.14
CA VAL A 63 0.99 4.25 -11.07
C VAL A 63 1.24 2.75 -11.27
N THR A 64 1.10 2.25 -12.50
CA THR A 64 1.33 0.83 -12.83
C THR A 64 2.76 0.40 -12.52
N LEU A 65 3.76 1.18 -12.96
CA LEU A 65 5.16 0.89 -12.68
C LEU A 65 5.46 0.97 -11.18
N TYR A 66 4.84 1.89 -10.45
CA TYR A 66 4.99 1.97 -9.00
C TYR A 66 4.41 0.73 -8.30
N GLU A 67 3.24 0.25 -8.74
CA GLU A 67 2.61 -0.99 -8.26
C GLU A 67 3.37 -2.27 -8.65
N LEU A 68 4.33 -2.19 -9.57
CA LEU A 68 5.23 -3.31 -9.88
C LEU A 68 6.53 -3.22 -9.07
N ILE A 69 7.17 -2.06 -9.07
CA ILE A 69 8.50 -1.86 -8.48
C ILE A 69 8.42 -1.76 -6.97
N GLY A 70 7.48 -0.96 -6.43
CA GLY A 70 7.42 -0.71 -5.00
C GLY A 70 7.08 -1.95 -4.18
N PRO A 71 6.16 -2.85 -4.59
CA PRO A 71 5.95 -4.10 -3.87
C PRO A 71 7.12 -5.07 -4.00
N ALA A 72 7.83 -5.09 -5.15
CA ALA A 72 9.06 -5.87 -5.29
C ALA A 72 10.14 -5.40 -4.31
N LEU A 73 10.30 -4.08 -4.16
CA LEU A 73 11.17 -3.46 -3.16
C LEU A 73 10.74 -3.83 -1.73
N MET A 74 9.44 -3.73 -1.43
CA MET A 74 8.89 -4.16 -0.14
C MET A 74 9.22 -5.63 0.13
N LEU A 75 9.02 -6.53 -0.84
CA LEU A 75 9.31 -7.98 -0.73
C LEU A 75 10.79 -8.24 -0.43
N ALA A 76 11.69 -7.54 -1.15
CA ALA A 76 13.13 -7.59 -0.95
C ALA A 76 13.62 -6.87 0.32
N ARG A 77 12.70 -6.31 1.14
CA ARG A 77 12.99 -5.49 2.33
C ARG A 77 13.88 -4.27 2.04
N ARG A 78 13.80 -3.72 0.82
CA ARG A 78 14.55 -2.53 0.41
C ARG A 78 13.60 -1.35 0.32
N TRP A 79 13.92 -0.26 1.02
CA TRP A 79 13.12 0.98 1.00
C TRP A 79 11.64 0.77 1.35
N THR A 80 11.33 -0.29 2.12
CA THR A 80 9.97 -0.74 2.45
C THR A 80 9.08 0.40 2.92
N SER A 81 9.58 1.26 3.81
CA SER A 81 8.76 2.37 4.33
C SER A 81 8.39 3.41 3.29
N LEU A 82 9.32 3.81 2.43
CA LEU A 82 9.04 4.79 1.39
C LEU A 82 8.13 4.19 0.31
N ALA A 83 8.36 2.94 -0.06
CA ALA A 83 7.49 2.20 -0.98
C ALA A 83 6.06 2.06 -0.43
N ALA A 84 5.92 1.75 0.87
CA ALA A 84 4.62 1.64 1.51
C ALA A 84 3.90 3.00 1.61
N LEU A 85 4.61 4.09 1.93
CA LEU A 85 4.03 5.44 1.96
C LEU A 85 3.56 5.91 0.59
N GLY A 86 4.33 5.67 -0.47
CA GLY A 86 3.88 6.02 -1.82
C GLY A 86 2.65 5.23 -2.25
N HIS A 87 2.56 3.94 -1.90
CA HIS A 87 1.34 3.17 -2.12
C HIS A 87 0.17 3.69 -1.30
N ALA A 88 0.39 4.08 -0.04
CA ALA A 88 -0.68 4.66 0.79
C ALA A 88 -1.24 5.94 0.13
N ALA A 89 -0.37 6.78 -0.45
CA ALA A 89 -0.80 7.97 -1.18
C ALA A 89 -1.60 7.62 -2.46
N ILE A 90 -1.09 6.69 -3.28
CA ILE A 90 -1.78 6.23 -4.50
C ILE A 90 -3.14 5.61 -4.17
N LEU A 91 -3.21 4.72 -3.18
CA LEU A 91 -4.45 4.07 -2.77
C LEU A 91 -5.44 5.07 -2.14
N THR A 92 -4.95 6.09 -1.45
CA THR A 92 -5.82 7.17 -0.94
C THR A 92 -6.45 7.94 -2.10
N LEU A 93 -5.66 8.29 -3.12
CA LEU A 93 -6.18 8.96 -4.30
C LEU A 93 -7.17 8.07 -5.06
N GLY A 94 -6.84 6.79 -5.26
CA GLY A 94 -7.76 5.80 -5.85
C GLY A 94 -9.03 5.62 -5.03
N ALA A 95 -8.93 5.60 -3.70
CA ALA A 95 -10.09 5.53 -2.81
C ALA A 95 -11.03 6.72 -3.05
N ILE A 96 -10.49 7.94 -3.10
CA ILE A 96 -11.28 9.15 -3.28
C ILE A 96 -11.88 9.24 -4.69
N LEU A 97 -11.06 9.04 -5.73
CA LEU A 97 -11.47 9.28 -7.11
C LEU A 97 -12.29 8.13 -7.71
N VAL A 98 -12.05 6.88 -7.29
CA VAL A 98 -12.63 5.68 -7.92
C VAL A 98 -13.65 5.01 -7.02
N HIS A 99 -13.32 4.78 -5.74
CA HIS A 99 -14.11 3.90 -4.88
C HIS A 99 -15.15 4.61 -4.02
N MET A 100 -14.85 5.83 -3.55
CA MET A 100 -15.75 6.63 -2.71
C MET A 100 -17.07 6.95 -3.41
N PRO A 101 -17.10 7.26 -4.73
CA PRO A 101 -18.37 7.40 -5.45
C PRO A 101 -19.24 6.15 -5.45
N ALA A 102 -18.66 4.95 -5.25
CA ALA A 102 -19.40 3.68 -5.14
C ALA A 102 -19.86 3.37 -3.70
N GLY A 103 -19.56 4.23 -2.72
CA GLY A 103 -19.93 4.07 -1.32
C GLY A 103 -18.92 3.26 -0.50
N TRP A 104 -19.40 2.64 0.59
CA TRP A 104 -18.54 1.96 1.56
C TRP A 104 -18.20 0.51 1.18
N PHE A 105 -19.22 -0.28 0.86
CA PHE A 105 -19.12 -1.75 0.83
C PHE A 105 -18.49 -2.29 -0.45
N VAL A 106 -17.60 -3.28 -0.30
CA VAL A 106 -17.05 -4.04 -1.44
C VAL A 106 -17.89 -5.24 -1.84
N VAL A 107 -18.75 -5.74 -0.94
CA VAL A 107 -19.68 -6.86 -1.17
C VAL A 107 -20.97 -6.68 -0.36
N GLY A 108 -22.08 -7.27 -0.81
CA GLY A 108 -23.36 -7.24 -0.10
C GLY A 108 -24.16 -5.96 -0.42
N ALA A 109 -24.18 -5.01 0.51
CA ALA A 109 -24.93 -3.75 0.37
C ALA A 109 -24.35 -2.80 -0.70
N GLY A 110 -23.22 -3.16 -1.31
CA GLY A 110 -22.58 -2.41 -2.39
C GLY A 110 -21.52 -3.25 -3.11
N ARG A 111 -20.84 -2.62 -4.06
CA ARG A 111 -19.69 -3.17 -4.79
C ARG A 111 -18.69 -2.05 -5.06
N ASN A 112 -17.41 -2.38 -5.11
CA ASN A 112 -16.33 -1.44 -5.48
C ASN A 112 -16.16 -0.25 -4.51
N GLY A 113 -16.71 -0.31 -3.28
CA GLY A 113 -16.57 0.74 -2.27
C GLY A 113 -15.20 0.81 -1.58
N VAL A 114 -15.05 1.74 -0.64
CA VAL A 114 -13.76 2.11 0.00
C VAL A 114 -13.29 1.20 1.14
N GLU A 115 -14.12 0.26 1.63
CA GLU A 115 -13.80 -0.58 2.80
C GLU A 115 -12.43 -1.26 2.68
N TYR A 116 -12.15 -1.88 1.53
CA TYR A 116 -10.87 -2.54 1.29
C TYR A 116 -9.71 -1.54 1.13
N SER A 117 -9.96 -0.36 0.56
CA SER A 117 -8.96 0.71 0.48
C SER A 117 -8.52 1.17 1.86
N VAL A 118 -9.47 1.39 2.78
CA VAL A 118 -9.18 1.79 4.17
C VAL A 118 -8.29 0.75 4.86
N LEU A 119 -8.62 -0.54 4.72
CA LEU A 119 -7.81 -1.63 5.27
C LEU A 119 -6.38 -1.62 4.72
N LEU A 120 -6.22 -1.55 3.40
CA LEU A 120 -4.90 -1.54 2.78
C LEU A 120 -4.07 -0.31 3.15
N ILE A 121 -4.69 0.88 3.21
CA ILE A 121 -4.00 2.11 3.63
C ILE A 121 -3.52 1.98 5.08
N ALA A 122 -4.37 1.51 5.99
CA ALA A 122 -3.97 1.29 7.38
C ALA A 122 -2.82 0.28 7.50
N ALA A 123 -2.87 -0.81 6.75
CA ALA A 123 -1.80 -1.82 6.72
C ALA A 123 -0.49 -1.25 6.16
N LEU A 124 -0.55 -0.47 5.07
CA LEU A 124 0.61 0.20 4.48
C LEU A 124 1.26 1.20 5.44
N LEU A 125 0.46 1.97 6.18
CA LEU A 125 0.98 2.88 7.21
C LEU A 125 1.63 2.13 8.37
N ALA A 126 1.05 1.01 8.81
CA ALA A 126 1.66 0.15 9.82
C ALA A 126 2.98 -0.46 9.35
N ILE A 127 3.05 -0.92 8.10
CA ILE A 127 4.29 -1.40 7.45
C ILE A 127 5.31 -0.25 7.35
N ALA A 128 4.88 0.94 6.91
CA ALA A 128 5.78 2.08 6.79
C ALA A 128 6.41 2.45 8.13
N TRP A 129 5.61 2.43 9.19
CA TRP A 129 6.05 2.67 10.56
C TRP A 129 7.03 1.61 11.05
N ALA A 130 6.69 0.32 10.88
CA ALA A 130 7.49 -0.79 11.39
C ALA A 130 8.87 -0.91 10.74
N TRP A 131 9.00 -0.54 9.45
CA TRP A 131 10.28 -0.55 8.73
C TRP A 131 10.98 0.81 8.67
N TRP A 132 10.48 1.84 9.38
CA TRP A 132 11.04 3.17 9.29
C TRP A 132 12.53 3.15 9.68
N PRO A 133 13.43 3.80 8.89
CA PRO A 133 14.84 3.82 9.21
C PRO A 133 15.06 4.36 10.62
N ARG A 134 15.55 3.50 11.51
CA ARG A 134 16.04 3.95 12.80
C ARG A 134 17.40 4.59 12.54
N ARG A 135 17.63 5.78 13.10
CA ARG A 135 18.99 6.32 13.18
C ARG A 135 19.86 5.22 13.82
N PRO A 136 21.04 4.90 13.28
CA PRO A 136 22.01 4.13 14.04
C PRO A 136 22.11 4.80 15.40
N ALA A 137 21.90 4.07 16.49
CA ALA A 137 22.22 4.59 17.80
C ALA A 137 23.65 5.11 17.68
N ALA A 138 23.85 6.42 17.82
CA ALA A 138 25.16 7.05 17.67
C ALA A 138 26.13 6.17 18.43
N ALA A 139 27.12 5.62 17.70
CA ALA A 139 28.11 4.64 18.14
C ALA A 139 28.13 4.59 19.65
N ALA A 140 27.43 3.59 20.22
CA ALA A 140 27.22 3.48 21.66
C ALA A 140 28.58 3.77 22.30
N ALA A 141 28.56 4.85 23.09
CA ALA A 141 29.71 5.41 23.74
C ALA A 141 30.64 4.31 24.25
N THR A 142 31.94 4.64 24.26
CA THR A 142 33.05 3.92 24.90
C THR A 142 33.89 3.02 23.98
N LEU A 143 34.79 3.64 23.22
CA LEU A 143 36.21 3.30 23.38
C LEU A 143 36.57 3.72 24.82
N HIS A 144 36.49 2.78 25.76
CA HIS A 144 37.20 2.85 27.04
C HIS A 144 38.46 1.98 26.92
#